data_AF-A0A7X1E5K2-F1
#
_entry.id   AF-A0A7X1E5K2-F1
#
_cell.length_a   1.000
_cell.length_b   1.000
_cell.length_c   1.000
_cell.angle_alpha   90.00
_cell.angle_beta   90.00
_cell.angle_gamma   90.00
#
_symmetry.space_group_name_H-M   'P 1'
#
loop_
_entity.id
_entity.type
_entity.pdbx_description
1 polymer ?
#
loop_
_entity_poly.entity_id
_entity_poly.type
_entity_poly.pdbx_seq_one_letter_code
_entity_poly.pdbx_strand_id
1 'polypeptide(L)'
;MKLPTHLKFTFVACVFASCTVFTVTSLQAQILLTANDAGGTSSFNTAGNWDSGQAPQAGNDYETNGFILKTPDDNGDYTFAGDSLTVNSRMDLVGSGLITINDLILDGGNILANPSSVRLAGNLEILSSSSIFATRTDYKISSNISGSATLQISGWQQNNFPGYRVRFSSSESTFTGNIHVSDGHLLLEENSRMNFNIYGNGLNNQIYGFSSGGGSNQYSAATFEGDFYFDLSLASSTIGDSWTVVNVFDQAFGETFNVVGFANSGTTWTSGNYLFDEGTGTLSVIPEPSALGIVLFSGMALLLFRRRRS
;
A
#
# COMPACT_ATOMS: atom_id res chain seq x y z
N MET A 1 -53.14 44.84 66.97
CA MET A 1 -53.44 44.01 65.78
C MET A 1 -53.02 44.82 64.56
N LYS A 2 -51.83 44.54 64.02
CA LYS A 2 -51.15 45.32 62.95
C LYS A 2 -50.64 44.33 61.89
N LEU A 3 -51.09 44.49 60.64
CA LEU A 3 -50.43 44.03 59.40
C LEU A 3 -49.45 45.14 58.92
N PRO A 4 -48.64 44.95 57.85
CA PRO A 4 -47.67 43.88 57.57
C PRO A 4 -46.27 44.47 57.21
N THR A 5 -45.21 43.66 57.19
CA THR A 5 -43.86 44.09 56.76
C THR A 5 -43.51 43.48 55.41
N HIS A 6 -43.09 44.34 54.47
CA HIS A 6 -42.88 44.08 53.05
C HIS A 6 -41.80 43.04 52.74
N LEU A 7 -42.15 42.11 51.84
CA LEU A 7 -41.24 41.19 51.15
C LEU A 7 -40.45 41.96 50.09
N LYS A 8 -39.12 42.04 50.23
CA LYS A 8 -38.22 42.62 49.21
C LYS A 8 -37.76 41.51 48.26
N PHE A 9 -38.20 41.57 47.01
CA PHE A 9 -37.66 40.76 45.92
C PHE A 9 -36.38 41.43 45.40
N THR A 10 -35.22 40.81 45.62
CA THR A 10 -33.95 41.21 44.99
C THR A 10 -33.79 40.42 43.70
N PHE A 11 -33.86 41.11 42.56
CA PHE A 11 -33.49 40.55 41.25
C PHE A 11 -31.96 40.43 41.18
N VAL A 12 -31.44 39.20 41.09
CA VAL A 12 -30.05 38.94 40.72
C VAL A 12 -30.00 38.82 39.20
N ALA A 13 -29.37 39.78 38.53
CA ALA A 13 -29.09 39.70 37.11
C ALA A 13 -27.84 38.82 36.90
N CYS A 14 -28.03 37.58 36.45
CA CYS A 14 -26.94 36.74 35.94
C CYS A 14 -26.50 37.25 34.57
N VAL A 15 -25.33 37.88 34.50
CA VAL A 15 -24.66 38.18 33.23
C VAL A 15 -24.06 36.88 32.71
N PHE A 16 -24.66 36.30 31.67
CA PHE A 16 -24.04 35.22 30.92
C PHE A 16 -22.93 35.80 30.04
N ALA A 17 -21.68 35.64 30.47
CA ALA A 17 -20.54 35.86 29.59
C ALA A 17 -20.50 34.73 28.55
N SER A 18 -20.97 35.01 27.34
CA SER A 18 -20.81 34.13 26.19
C SER A 18 -19.33 34.07 25.83
N CYS A 19 -18.63 33.05 26.33
CA CYS A 19 -17.26 32.73 25.92
C CYS A 19 -17.31 32.14 24.51
N THR A 20 -17.15 33.00 23.50
CA THR A 20 -16.90 32.56 22.12
C THR A 20 -15.54 31.88 22.08
N VAL A 21 -15.54 30.54 22.02
CA VAL A 21 -14.35 29.75 21.73
C VAL A 21 -13.99 30.02 20.28
N PHE A 22 -13.01 30.89 20.05
CA PHE A 22 -12.36 31.00 18.75
C PHE A 22 -11.50 29.75 18.57
N THR A 23 -11.90 28.88 17.66
CA THR A 23 -11.01 27.85 17.13
C THR A 23 -9.97 28.56 16.28
N VAL A 24 -8.80 28.83 16.85
CA VAL A 24 -7.63 29.22 16.07
C VAL A 24 -7.24 27.97 15.27
N THR A 25 -7.50 27.97 13.97
CA THR A 25 -6.85 27.04 13.06
C THR A 25 -5.37 27.41 13.08
N SER A 26 -4.56 26.63 13.81
CA SER A 26 -3.11 26.72 13.72
C SER A 26 -2.73 26.62 12.24
N LEU A 27 -1.97 27.59 11.74
CA LEU A 27 -1.31 27.43 10.45
C LEU A 27 -0.29 26.31 10.65
N GLN A 28 -0.50 25.19 9.97
CA GLN A 28 0.42 24.07 9.94
C GLN A 28 1.75 24.58 9.39
N ALA A 29 2.79 24.59 10.23
CA ALA A 29 4.10 25.04 9.79
C ALA A 29 4.79 23.87 9.07
N GLN A 30 5.37 24.17 7.90
CA GLN A 30 6.26 23.24 7.23
C GLN A 30 7.66 23.37 7.85
N ILE A 31 8.19 22.25 8.35
CA ILE A 31 9.49 22.15 9.00
C ILE A 31 10.40 21.30 8.13
N LEU A 32 11.54 21.86 7.74
CA LEU A 32 12.46 21.22 6.81
C LEU A 32 13.64 20.59 7.53
N LEU A 33 14.04 19.41 7.08
CA LEU A 33 15.32 18.83 7.47
C LEU A 33 16.44 19.64 6.79
N THR A 34 17.50 19.95 7.54
CA THR A 34 18.59 20.83 7.07
C THR A 34 19.93 20.13 6.89
N ALA A 35 20.05 18.89 7.35
CA ALA A 35 21.22 18.04 7.20
C ALA A 35 20.85 16.56 7.31
N ASN A 36 21.72 15.68 6.81
CA ASN A 36 21.57 14.24 7.01
C ASN A 36 21.74 13.86 8.48
N ASP A 37 20.95 12.91 8.94
CA ASP A 37 21.24 12.22 10.19
C ASP A 37 22.52 11.38 10.03
N ALA A 38 23.49 11.64 10.91
CA ALA A 38 24.71 10.85 11.02
C ALA A 38 24.41 9.44 11.58
N GLY A 39 25.40 8.55 11.53
CA GLY A 39 25.27 7.22 12.15
C GLY A 39 24.99 7.32 13.65
N GLY A 40 23.99 6.59 14.14
CA GLY A 40 23.58 6.60 15.54
C GLY A 40 22.79 7.84 16.00
N THR A 41 22.47 8.77 15.10
CA THR A 41 21.61 9.93 15.39
C THR A 41 20.26 9.79 14.69
N SER A 42 19.22 10.41 15.24
CA SER A 42 17.87 10.39 14.68
C SER A 42 17.15 11.71 14.86
N SER A 43 16.68 12.31 13.77
CA SER A 43 15.74 13.44 13.79
C SER A 43 14.27 12.98 13.89
N PHE A 44 14.01 11.67 13.85
CA PHE A 44 12.64 11.13 13.87
C PHE A 44 11.89 11.41 15.19
N ASN A 45 12.60 11.39 16.31
CA ASN A 45 12.02 11.59 17.66
C ASN A 45 12.83 12.55 18.54
N THR A 46 13.85 13.23 17.98
CA THR A 46 14.66 14.23 18.68
C THR A 46 14.76 15.51 17.86
N ALA A 47 15.30 16.59 18.46
CA ALA A 47 15.47 17.86 17.77
C ALA A 47 16.30 17.74 16.48
N GLY A 48 17.34 16.90 16.51
CA GLY A 48 18.12 16.53 15.34
C GLY A 48 18.47 17.72 14.43
N ASN A 49 18.16 17.57 13.15
CA ASN A 49 18.53 18.50 12.08
C ASN A 49 17.34 19.29 11.51
N TRP A 50 16.22 19.42 12.25
CA TRP A 50 15.08 20.23 11.82
C TRP A 50 15.41 21.72 11.89
N ASP A 51 14.94 22.51 10.92
CA ASP A 51 15.17 23.97 10.87
C ASP A 51 14.56 24.72 12.07
N SER A 52 13.49 24.19 12.66
CA SER A 52 12.91 24.67 13.91
C SER A 52 13.79 24.43 15.15
N GLY A 53 14.79 23.55 15.04
CA GLY A 53 15.66 23.13 16.14
C GLY A 53 14.93 22.39 17.27
N GLN A 54 13.71 21.90 17.02
CA GLN A 54 12.89 21.15 17.99
C GLN A 54 12.57 19.76 17.47
N ALA A 55 12.27 18.84 18.39
CA ALA A 55 11.82 17.50 18.01
C ALA A 55 10.47 17.58 17.28
N PRO A 56 10.12 16.57 16.47
CA PRO A 56 8.80 16.49 15.87
C PRO A 56 7.68 16.66 16.87
N GLN A 57 6.66 17.45 16.53
CA GLN A 57 5.52 17.75 17.39
C GLN A 57 4.27 17.99 16.56
N ALA A 58 3.11 17.67 17.14
CA ALA A 58 1.82 17.82 16.49
C ALA A 58 1.55 19.27 16.10
N GLY A 59 0.77 19.47 15.04
CA GLY A 59 0.48 20.77 14.45
C GLY A 59 1.46 21.21 13.35
N ASN A 60 2.46 20.40 13.01
CA ASN A 60 3.45 20.71 11.97
C ASN A 60 3.62 19.56 10.97
N ASP A 61 3.94 19.93 9.74
CA ASP A 61 4.38 19.03 8.68
C ASP A 61 5.88 19.03 8.57
N TYR A 62 6.44 17.88 8.22
CA TYR A 62 7.88 17.68 8.16
C TYR A 62 8.30 17.19 6.79
N GLU A 63 9.41 17.72 6.28
CA GLU A 63 9.93 17.34 4.97
C GLU A 63 11.44 17.08 5.01
N THR A 64 11.88 16.01 4.35
CA THR A 64 13.30 15.65 4.27
C THR A 64 14.15 16.60 3.42
N ASN A 65 13.58 17.44 2.53
CA ASN A 65 14.25 18.51 1.77
C ASN A 65 15.61 18.12 1.11
N GLY A 66 15.73 16.87 0.63
CA GLY A 66 16.97 16.37 0.02
C GLY A 66 17.89 15.55 0.95
N PHE A 67 17.64 15.54 2.25
CA PHE A 67 18.48 14.89 3.26
C PHE A 67 17.97 13.50 3.67
N ILE A 68 18.81 12.77 4.39
CA ILE A 68 18.53 11.44 4.93
C ILE A 68 18.02 11.59 6.37
N LEU A 69 16.77 11.21 6.59
CA LEU A 69 16.20 11.02 7.92
C LEU A 69 16.48 9.59 8.42
N LYS A 70 16.82 9.39 9.69
CA LYS A 70 16.96 8.08 10.33
C LYS A 70 15.99 7.91 11.48
N THR A 71 15.40 6.73 11.64
CA THR A 71 14.74 6.34 12.90
C THR A 71 15.77 6.08 14.01
N PRO A 72 15.36 5.91 15.27
CA PRO A 72 16.30 5.52 16.33
C PRO A 72 16.88 4.12 16.09
N ASP A 73 18.19 3.96 16.29
CA ASP A 73 18.91 2.70 16.08
C ASP A 73 18.92 1.83 17.35
N ASP A 74 17.73 1.52 17.84
CA ASP A 74 17.52 0.67 19.02
C ASP A 74 16.29 -0.23 18.86
N ASN A 75 15.84 -0.89 19.92
CA ASN A 75 14.72 -1.84 19.87
C ASN A 75 13.39 -1.23 20.34
N GLY A 76 13.33 0.08 20.52
CA GLY A 76 12.14 0.81 20.95
C GLY A 76 11.11 0.99 19.85
N ASP A 77 9.86 1.04 20.25
CA ASP A 77 8.76 1.44 19.37
C ASP A 77 8.63 2.96 19.38
N TYR A 78 8.51 3.58 18.21
CA TYR A 78 8.44 5.03 18.06
C TYR A 78 7.27 5.45 17.18
N THR A 79 6.59 6.51 17.58
CA THR A 79 5.57 7.19 16.77
C THR A 79 6.12 8.55 16.38
N PHE A 80 6.06 8.88 15.09
CA PHE A 80 6.36 10.22 14.62
C PHE A 80 5.32 11.20 15.16
N ALA A 81 5.78 12.24 15.84
CA ALA A 81 4.89 13.15 16.56
C ALA A 81 4.36 14.29 15.68
N GLY A 82 4.91 14.50 14.49
CA GLY A 82 4.38 15.46 13.51
C GLY A 82 3.06 14.99 12.89
N ASP A 83 2.35 15.92 12.25
CA ASP A 83 1.06 15.64 11.61
C ASP A 83 1.27 14.82 10.33
N SER A 84 2.27 15.19 9.51
CA SER A 84 2.74 14.42 8.36
C SER A 84 4.26 14.42 8.22
N LEU A 85 4.79 13.44 7.48
CA LEU A 85 6.18 13.35 7.07
C LEU A 85 6.28 13.09 5.56
N THR A 86 6.81 14.04 4.82
CA THR A 86 7.10 13.90 3.39
C THR A 86 8.57 13.54 3.16
N VAL A 87 8.78 12.43 2.46
CA VAL A 87 10.10 11.94 2.07
C VAL A 87 10.31 12.18 0.57
N ASN A 88 11.03 13.25 0.25
CA ASN A 88 11.44 13.61 -1.11
C ASN A 88 12.87 13.14 -1.45
N SER A 89 13.61 12.63 -0.48
CA SER A 89 14.96 12.08 -0.69
C SER A 89 15.09 10.67 -0.13
N ARG A 90 15.29 10.52 1.19
CA ARG A 90 15.48 9.21 1.78
C ARG A 90 15.14 9.17 3.27
N MET A 91 14.47 8.09 3.67
CA MET A 91 14.29 7.69 5.06
C MET A 91 14.96 6.34 5.29
N ASP A 92 15.88 6.29 6.23
CA ASP A 92 16.52 5.08 6.71
C ASP A 92 15.76 4.57 7.93
N LEU A 93 15.20 3.38 7.80
CA LEU A 93 14.67 2.63 8.92
C LEU A 93 15.79 1.78 9.51
N VAL A 94 16.19 2.18 10.70
CA VAL A 94 17.20 1.55 11.56
C VAL A 94 16.57 1.18 12.90
N GLY A 95 17.26 0.37 13.71
CA GLY A 95 16.68 -0.21 14.93
C GLY A 95 15.61 -1.25 14.63
N SER A 96 15.16 -2.05 15.60
CA SER A 96 14.32 -3.24 15.33
C SER A 96 12.84 -3.12 15.74
N GLY A 97 12.44 -1.99 16.33
CA GLY A 97 11.09 -1.77 16.84
C GLY A 97 10.03 -1.43 15.77
N LEU A 98 8.82 -1.13 16.24
CA LEU A 98 7.72 -0.62 15.43
C LEU A 98 7.86 0.89 15.24
N ILE A 99 7.88 1.33 13.99
CA ILE A 99 7.83 2.73 13.58
C ILE A 99 6.42 3.03 13.09
N THR A 100 5.75 3.97 13.74
CA THR A 100 4.41 4.42 13.34
C THR A 100 4.49 5.86 12.84
N ILE A 101 4.00 6.10 11.62
CA ILE A 101 3.83 7.45 11.07
C ILE A 101 2.38 7.55 10.62
N ASN A 102 1.61 8.44 11.25
CA ASN A 102 0.19 8.57 10.98
C ASN A 102 -0.08 8.96 9.52
N ASP A 103 0.77 9.81 8.95
CA ASP A 103 0.68 10.27 7.57
C ASP A 103 2.07 10.38 6.95
N LEU A 104 2.54 9.31 6.31
CA LEU A 104 3.81 9.27 5.58
C LEU A 104 3.55 9.43 4.09
N ILE A 105 4.23 10.40 3.48
CA ILE A 105 4.09 10.70 2.05
C ILE A 105 5.44 10.42 1.37
N LEU A 106 5.46 9.54 0.37
CA LEU A 106 6.60 9.39 -0.52
C LEU A 106 6.37 10.21 -1.79
N ASP A 107 7.12 11.31 -1.89
CA ASP A 107 7.06 12.23 -3.02
C ASP A 107 8.40 12.27 -3.73
N GLY A 108 8.74 11.15 -4.38
CA GLY A 108 9.99 10.97 -5.12
C GLY A 108 11.15 10.41 -4.29
N GLY A 109 10.93 10.19 -2.99
CA GLY A 109 11.94 9.67 -2.07
C GLY A 109 11.97 8.15 -1.94
N ASN A 110 12.87 7.69 -1.07
CA ASN A 110 13.14 6.26 -0.89
C ASN A 110 13.08 5.87 0.59
N ILE A 111 12.50 4.72 0.89
CA ILE A 111 12.64 4.07 2.20
C ILE A 111 13.71 2.99 2.08
N LEU A 112 14.66 2.99 2.99
CA LEU A 112 15.67 1.93 3.06
C LEU A 112 15.65 1.28 4.44
N ALA A 113 15.33 -0.01 4.48
CA ALA A 113 15.46 -0.83 5.68
C ALA A 113 16.88 -1.40 5.76
N ASN A 114 17.65 -0.95 6.75
CA ASN A 114 19.06 -1.29 6.99
C ASN A 114 19.20 -2.07 8.31
N PRO A 115 20.12 -3.04 8.43
CA PRO A 115 19.87 -4.35 9.10
C PRO A 115 18.95 -4.26 10.32
N SER A 116 17.64 -4.31 10.07
CA SER A 116 16.64 -4.18 11.11
C SER A 116 15.36 -4.90 10.73
N SER A 117 14.81 -5.70 11.65
CA SER A 117 13.47 -6.27 11.56
C SER A 117 12.37 -5.23 11.81
N VAL A 118 12.66 -3.97 11.47
CA VAL A 118 11.80 -2.81 11.68
C VAL A 118 10.48 -3.03 10.96
N ARG A 119 9.40 -2.53 11.57
CA ARG A 119 8.06 -2.57 11.00
C ARG A 119 7.59 -1.15 10.84
N LEU A 120 7.00 -0.83 9.70
CA LEU A 120 6.39 0.47 9.46
C LEU A 120 4.86 0.32 9.49
N ALA A 121 4.20 1.14 10.29
CA ALA A 121 2.74 1.19 10.42
C ALA A 121 2.22 2.63 10.27
N GLY A 122 0.89 2.76 10.20
CA GLY A 122 0.18 4.02 9.98
C GLY A 122 -0.33 4.12 8.54
N ASN A 123 -0.22 5.29 7.91
CA ASN A 123 -0.62 5.47 6.51
C ASN A 123 0.60 5.82 5.66
N LEU A 124 0.63 5.30 4.43
CA LEU A 124 1.70 5.51 3.46
C LEU A 124 1.09 5.92 2.12
N GLU A 125 1.19 7.20 1.75
CA GLU A 125 0.81 7.68 0.44
C GLU A 125 2.00 7.64 -0.53
N ILE A 126 1.81 7.06 -1.70
CA ILE A 126 2.77 7.13 -2.81
C ILE A 126 2.31 8.24 -3.76
N LEU A 127 2.74 9.47 -3.48
CA LEU A 127 2.34 10.67 -4.22
C LEU A 127 3.08 10.77 -5.56
N SER A 128 4.38 10.51 -5.55
CA SER A 128 5.24 10.46 -6.74
C SER A 128 6.04 9.17 -6.79
N SER A 129 6.61 8.86 -7.96
CA SER A 129 7.38 7.63 -8.16
C SER A 129 8.49 7.48 -7.12
N SER A 130 8.40 6.44 -6.29
CA SER A 130 9.21 6.27 -5.09
C SER A 130 9.68 4.83 -4.96
N SER A 131 10.52 4.54 -3.97
CA SER A 131 11.01 3.16 -3.79
C SER A 131 11.16 2.72 -2.35
N ILE A 132 11.10 1.39 -2.15
CA ILE A 132 11.36 0.73 -0.89
C ILE A 132 12.44 -0.33 -1.10
N PHE A 133 13.51 -0.24 -0.32
CA PHE A 133 14.67 -1.13 -0.38
C PHE A 133 14.75 -2.03 0.86
N ALA A 134 14.69 -3.35 0.65
CA ALA A 134 14.99 -4.36 1.66
C ALA A 134 16.45 -4.84 1.50
N THR A 135 17.36 -4.38 2.37
CA THR A 135 18.80 -4.62 2.13
C THR A 135 19.39 -5.81 2.90
N ARG A 136 18.88 -6.14 4.09
CA ARG A 136 19.57 -7.08 5.01
C ARG A 136 18.67 -8.00 5.82
N THR A 137 17.36 -7.77 5.80
CA THR A 137 16.33 -8.62 6.42
C THR A 137 15.00 -8.30 5.76
N ASP A 138 14.04 -9.19 5.92
CA ASP A 138 12.66 -8.89 5.59
C ASP A 138 12.18 -7.64 6.31
N TYR A 139 11.48 -6.80 5.57
CA TYR A 139 10.97 -5.53 6.02
C TYR A 139 9.45 -5.51 5.85
N LYS A 140 8.71 -5.27 6.94
CA LYS A 140 7.25 -5.35 6.96
C LYS A 140 6.61 -3.96 6.95
N ILE A 141 5.83 -3.69 5.90
CA ILE A 141 4.91 -2.56 5.78
C ILE A 141 3.53 -3.02 6.25
N SER A 142 3.17 -2.60 7.46
CA SER A 142 1.81 -2.71 8.00
C SER A 142 0.98 -1.46 7.75
N SER A 143 1.55 -0.44 7.09
CA SER A 143 0.82 0.77 6.74
C SER A 143 -0.28 0.51 5.72
N ASN A 144 -1.36 1.29 5.82
CA ASN A 144 -2.35 1.39 4.76
C ASN A 144 -1.73 2.17 3.60
N ILE A 145 -1.55 1.53 2.45
CA ILE A 145 -0.89 2.15 1.29
C ILE A 145 -1.96 2.79 0.41
N SER A 146 -1.74 4.03 -0.01
CA SER A 146 -2.61 4.78 -0.92
C SER A 146 -1.78 5.46 -2.03
N GLY A 147 -2.45 6.13 -2.96
CA GLY A 147 -1.83 6.78 -4.11
C GLY A 147 -1.84 5.92 -5.37
N SER A 148 -1.34 6.51 -6.45
CA SER A 148 -1.39 5.92 -7.80
C SER A 148 -0.07 6.04 -8.57
N ALA A 149 0.95 6.67 -7.99
CA ALA A 149 2.27 6.71 -8.61
C ALA A 149 2.97 5.34 -8.53
N THR A 150 4.01 5.15 -9.34
CA THR A 150 4.74 3.87 -9.36
C THR A 150 5.55 3.70 -8.08
N LEU A 151 5.42 2.54 -7.46
CA LEU A 151 6.27 2.14 -6.34
C LEU A 151 7.28 1.08 -6.80
N GLN A 152 8.57 1.38 -6.66
CA GLN A 152 9.61 0.40 -6.92
C GLN A 152 9.96 -0.39 -5.65
N ILE A 153 10.03 -1.71 -5.78
CA ILE A 153 10.51 -2.63 -4.74
C ILE A 153 11.86 -3.17 -5.17
N SER A 154 12.87 -2.97 -4.33
CA SER A 154 14.23 -3.44 -4.59
C SER A 154 14.84 -4.15 -3.39
N GLY A 155 15.77 -5.05 -3.65
CA GLY A 155 16.48 -5.80 -2.62
C GLY A 155 17.99 -5.68 -2.79
N TRP A 156 18.75 -5.85 -1.70
CA TRP A 156 20.19 -6.08 -1.83
C TRP A 156 20.48 -7.58 -1.86
N GLN A 157 21.21 -7.99 -2.89
CA GLN A 157 21.49 -9.39 -3.20
C GLN A 157 22.84 -9.79 -2.59
N GLN A 158 22.84 -10.33 -1.38
CA GLN A 158 24.02 -10.98 -0.81
C GLN A 158 23.80 -12.48 -0.72
N ASN A 159 24.08 -13.21 -1.81
CA ASN A 159 24.15 -14.68 -1.90
C ASN A 159 22.93 -15.51 -1.40
N ASN A 160 21.89 -14.87 -0.85
CA ASN A 160 20.66 -15.50 -0.40
C ASN A 160 19.62 -15.28 -1.49
N PHE A 161 19.29 -16.35 -2.21
CA PHE A 161 18.10 -16.40 -3.05
C PHE A 161 16.95 -16.93 -2.20
N PRO A 162 15.78 -16.27 -2.17
CA PRO A 162 15.30 -15.19 -3.03
C PRO A 162 15.38 -13.79 -2.35
N GLY A 163 16.57 -13.26 -2.06
CA GLY A 163 16.74 -11.93 -1.45
C GLY A 163 16.02 -11.73 -0.11
N TYR A 164 15.92 -10.47 0.33
CA TYR A 164 15.06 -10.07 1.45
C TYR A 164 13.76 -9.47 0.93
N ARG A 165 12.65 -9.71 1.63
CA ARG A 165 11.32 -9.35 1.16
C ARG A 165 10.86 -8.01 1.69
N VAL A 166 10.21 -7.22 0.85
CA VAL A 166 9.27 -6.18 1.30
C VAL A 166 7.90 -6.84 1.45
N ARG A 167 7.38 -6.83 2.68
CA ARG A 167 6.16 -7.55 3.07
C ARG A 167 5.02 -6.56 3.27
N PHE A 168 4.00 -6.60 2.44
CA PHE A 168 2.78 -5.82 2.62
C PHE A 168 1.76 -6.63 3.42
N SER A 169 1.15 -5.99 4.41
CA SER A 169 0.34 -6.69 5.42
C SER A 169 -0.99 -6.02 5.79
N SER A 170 -1.35 -4.92 5.12
CA SER A 170 -2.60 -4.19 5.40
C SER A 170 -3.76 -4.72 4.56
N SER A 171 -4.90 -4.99 5.21
CA SER A 171 -6.19 -5.29 4.56
C SER A 171 -6.91 -4.05 4.01
N GLU A 172 -6.47 -2.85 4.42
CA GLU A 172 -7.12 -1.57 4.14
C GLU A 172 -6.34 -0.73 3.11
N SER A 173 -5.35 -1.33 2.43
CA SER A 173 -4.65 -0.68 1.33
C SER A 173 -5.62 -0.29 0.21
N THR A 174 -5.49 0.94 -0.28
CA THR A 174 -6.23 1.52 -1.42
C THR A 174 -5.32 1.86 -2.60
N PHE A 175 -4.05 1.44 -2.55
CA PHE A 175 -3.06 1.70 -3.59
C PHE A 175 -3.51 1.16 -4.95
N THR A 176 -3.40 2.01 -5.98
CA THR A 176 -3.78 1.69 -7.38
C THR A 176 -2.67 2.04 -8.37
N GLY A 177 -1.45 2.29 -7.88
CA GLY A 177 -0.29 2.51 -8.72
C GLY A 177 0.31 1.22 -9.24
N ASN A 178 1.29 1.35 -10.13
CA ASN A 178 2.10 0.20 -10.55
C ASN A 178 3.11 -0.17 -9.46
N ILE A 179 3.40 -1.45 -9.34
CA ILE A 179 4.55 -1.93 -8.56
C ILE A 179 5.60 -2.46 -9.52
N HIS A 180 6.78 -1.84 -9.50
CA HIS A 180 7.95 -2.33 -10.21
C HIS A 180 8.86 -3.10 -9.25
N VAL A 181 8.88 -4.43 -9.36
CA VAL A 181 9.84 -5.25 -8.65
C VAL A 181 11.15 -5.24 -9.44
N SER A 182 12.15 -4.54 -8.94
CA SER A 182 13.46 -4.36 -9.57
C SER A 182 14.54 -4.97 -8.69
N ASP A 183 14.97 -6.19 -9.02
CA ASP A 183 15.97 -6.93 -8.25
C ASP A 183 15.58 -7.10 -6.76
N GLY A 184 14.27 -7.14 -6.52
CA GLY A 184 13.66 -7.21 -5.20
C GLY A 184 12.64 -8.34 -5.10
N HIS A 185 12.11 -8.49 -3.89
CA HIS A 185 11.14 -9.52 -3.58
C HIS A 185 9.95 -8.89 -2.87
N LEU A 186 8.79 -8.95 -3.51
CA LEU A 186 7.53 -8.55 -2.90
C LEU A 186 6.87 -9.77 -2.26
N LEU A 187 6.37 -9.62 -1.04
CA LEU A 187 5.42 -10.54 -0.44
C LEU A 187 4.15 -9.77 -0.09
N LEU A 188 3.03 -10.13 -0.70
CA LEU A 188 1.71 -9.72 -0.22
C LEU A 188 1.25 -10.79 0.78
N GLU A 189 1.21 -10.46 2.07
CA GLU A 189 0.85 -11.42 3.12
C GLU A 189 -0.63 -11.81 3.08
N GLU A 190 -0.96 -12.93 3.74
CA GLU A 190 -2.35 -13.36 3.97
C GLU A 190 -3.23 -12.21 4.50
N ASN A 191 -4.46 -12.13 4.01
CA ASN A 191 -5.46 -11.09 4.32
C ASN A 191 -5.05 -9.65 3.91
N SER A 192 -3.92 -9.47 3.22
CA SER A 192 -3.50 -8.15 2.73
C SER A 192 -4.16 -7.85 1.40
N ARG A 193 -4.53 -6.59 1.17
CA ARG A 193 -5.24 -6.19 -0.06
C ARG A 193 -4.31 -5.57 -1.09
N MET A 194 -4.46 -5.99 -2.34
CA MET A 194 -3.93 -5.33 -3.53
C MET A 194 -5.07 -4.97 -4.48
N ASN A 195 -5.14 -3.71 -4.91
CA ASN A 195 -6.20 -3.24 -5.80
C ASN A 195 -5.71 -3.08 -7.24
N PHE A 196 -6.56 -3.46 -8.18
CA PHE A 196 -6.32 -3.33 -9.60
C PHE A 196 -7.51 -2.65 -10.27
N ASN A 197 -7.28 -1.48 -10.85
CA ASN A 197 -8.27 -0.79 -11.67
C ASN A 197 -8.17 -1.33 -13.09
N ILE A 198 -9.27 -1.89 -13.60
CA ILE A 198 -9.34 -2.47 -14.94
C ILE A 198 -10.17 -1.55 -15.83
N TYR A 199 -9.60 -1.15 -16.98
CA TYR A 199 -10.23 -0.24 -17.94
C TYR A 199 -10.44 -0.91 -19.31
N GLY A 200 -10.22 -0.18 -20.40
CA GLY A 200 -10.17 -0.75 -21.76
C GLY A 200 -9.04 -1.79 -21.90
N ASN A 201 -9.08 -2.56 -22.99
CA ASN A 201 -8.12 -3.65 -23.26
C ASN A 201 -6.66 -3.23 -23.02
N GLY A 202 -5.93 -4.00 -22.19
CA GLY A 202 -4.54 -3.75 -21.83
C GLY A 202 -4.27 -2.55 -20.92
N LEU A 203 -5.31 -1.87 -20.42
CA LEU A 203 -5.17 -0.71 -19.54
C LEU A 203 -5.53 -1.07 -18.09
N ASN A 204 -4.52 -1.17 -17.25
CA ASN A 204 -4.61 -1.44 -15.82
C ASN A 204 -3.34 -0.98 -15.10
N ASN A 205 -3.40 -0.85 -13.77
CA ASN A 205 -2.18 -0.90 -12.96
C ASN A 205 -1.71 -2.36 -12.82
N GLN A 206 -0.41 -2.56 -12.67
CA GLN A 206 0.21 -3.89 -12.71
C GLN A 206 1.36 -4.04 -11.72
N ILE A 207 1.68 -5.29 -11.38
CA ILE A 207 2.90 -5.68 -10.69
C ILE A 207 3.81 -6.33 -11.72
N TYR A 208 4.98 -5.75 -11.96
CA TYR A 208 5.89 -6.24 -12.99
C TYR A 208 7.34 -6.21 -12.51
N GLY A 209 8.16 -7.09 -13.06
CA GLY A 209 9.56 -7.16 -12.69
C GLY A 209 10.30 -8.21 -13.49
N PHE A 210 11.29 -7.80 -14.27
CA PHE A 210 12.07 -8.71 -15.09
C PHE A 210 13.43 -8.95 -14.47
N SER A 211 14.07 -10.06 -14.84
CA SER A 211 15.49 -10.27 -14.55
C SER A 211 16.33 -9.40 -15.48
N SER A 212 17.25 -8.61 -14.94
CA SER A 212 18.21 -7.82 -15.72
C SER A 212 19.36 -8.68 -16.27
N GLY A 213 19.05 -9.79 -16.95
CA GLY A 213 20.00 -10.51 -17.81
C GLY A 213 21.26 -11.11 -17.14
N GLY A 214 21.26 -12.43 -16.99
CA GLY A 214 22.44 -13.25 -17.27
C GLY A 214 23.36 -13.67 -16.12
N GLY A 215 23.09 -13.28 -14.88
CA GLY A 215 23.71 -13.88 -13.70
C GLY A 215 22.72 -14.77 -12.96
N SER A 216 23.20 -15.81 -12.27
CA SER A 216 22.40 -16.67 -11.37
C SER A 216 21.77 -15.92 -10.18
N ASN A 217 21.87 -14.58 -10.17
CA ASN A 217 21.70 -13.78 -8.98
C ASN A 217 20.81 -12.52 -9.10
N GLN A 218 20.22 -12.22 -10.28
CA GLN A 218 19.39 -11.03 -10.48
C GLN A 218 17.96 -11.41 -10.85
N TYR A 219 17.12 -11.60 -9.84
CA TYR A 219 15.74 -11.99 -10.04
C TYR A 219 14.81 -11.05 -9.28
N SER A 220 13.76 -10.65 -9.99
CA SER A 220 12.60 -9.99 -9.43
C SER A 220 11.61 -11.09 -9.10
N ALA A 221 11.16 -11.18 -7.85
CA ALA A 221 10.17 -12.16 -7.45
C ALA A 221 8.99 -11.52 -6.72
N ALA A 222 7.84 -12.17 -6.82
CA ALA A 222 6.65 -11.76 -6.09
C ALA A 222 5.89 -12.99 -5.60
N THR A 223 5.58 -13.02 -4.31
CA THR A 223 4.74 -14.05 -3.70
C THR A 223 3.44 -13.41 -3.23
N PHE A 224 2.32 -13.99 -3.61
CA PHE A 224 0.99 -13.51 -3.27
C PHE A 224 0.29 -14.52 -2.38
N GLU A 225 0.14 -14.17 -1.10
CA GLU A 225 -0.66 -14.89 -0.11
C GLU A 225 -1.96 -14.12 0.21
N GLY A 226 -2.05 -12.86 -0.20
CA GLY A 226 -3.18 -11.98 0.11
C GLY A 226 -4.32 -11.98 -0.92
N ASP A 227 -5.14 -10.95 -0.80
CA ASP A 227 -6.33 -10.69 -1.59
C ASP A 227 -6.04 -9.76 -2.77
N PHE A 228 -6.39 -10.21 -3.98
CA PHE A 228 -6.53 -9.35 -5.14
C PHE A 228 -7.95 -8.83 -5.26
N TYR A 229 -8.09 -7.53 -5.45
CA TYR A 229 -9.35 -6.86 -5.70
C TYR A 229 -9.32 -6.20 -7.09
N PHE A 230 -10.19 -6.66 -7.99
CA PHE A 230 -10.36 -6.06 -9.31
C PHE A 230 -11.55 -5.09 -9.30
N ASP A 231 -11.28 -3.79 -9.52
CA ASP A 231 -12.34 -2.85 -9.88
C ASP A 231 -12.65 -2.99 -11.37
N LEU A 232 -13.79 -3.62 -11.65
CA LEU A 232 -14.29 -3.90 -12.98
C LEU A 232 -15.32 -2.87 -13.46
N SER A 233 -15.56 -1.79 -12.71
CA SER A 233 -16.62 -0.81 -13.02
C SER A 233 -16.44 -0.13 -14.39
N LEU A 234 -15.20 -0.05 -14.88
CA LEU A 234 -14.82 0.53 -16.16
C LEU A 234 -14.16 -0.49 -17.12
N ALA A 235 -14.17 -1.77 -16.77
CA ALA A 235 -13.54 -2.83 -17.55
C ALA A 235 -14.28 -3.06 -18.87
N SER A 236 -13.54 -3.31 -19.95
CA SER A 236 -14.14 -3.80 -21.20
C SER A 236 -14.74 -5.19 -21.02
N SER A 237 -15.87 -5.46 -21.66
CA SER A 237 -16.53 -6.77 -21.66
C SER A 237 -16.44 -7.48 -23.02
N THR A 238 -15.55 -7.03 -23.91
CA THR A 238 -15.39 -7.62 -25.25
C THR A 238 -14.57 -8.91 -25.17
N ILE A 239 -15.10 -10.01 -25.70
CA ILE A 239 -14.40 -11.30 -25.72
C ILE A 239 -13.02 -11.16 -26.39
N GLY A 240 -11.99 -11.64 -25.70
CA GLY A 240 -10.60 -11.56 -26.17
C GLY A 240 -9.82 -10.36 -25.63
N ASP A 241 -10.47 -9.40 -24.97
CA ASP A 241 -9.76 -8.37 -24.22
C ASP A 241 -9.04 -8.99 -23.01
N SER A 242 -7.86 -8.46 -22.69
CA SER A 242 -7.04 -8.96 -21.59
C SER A 242 -6.17 -7.89 -20.95
N TRP A 243 -5.74 -8.16 -19.72
CA TRP A 243 -4.94 -7.28 -18.88
C TRP A 243 -3.86 -8.11 -18.19
N THR A 244 -2.61 -7.75 -18.41
CA THR A 244 -1.50 -8.33 -17.64
C THR A 244 -1.49 -7.67 -16.27
N VAL A 245 -1.91 -8.41 -15.24
CA VAL A 245 -2.03 -7.93 -13.86
C VAL A 245 -0.71 -8.13 -13.13
N VAL A 246 -0.11 -9.30 -13.32
CA VAL A 246 1.19 -9.67 -12.76
C VAL A 246 2.07 -10.23 -13.86
N ASN A 247 3.28 -9.69 -13.96
CA ASN A 247 4.33 -10.19 -14.85
C ASN A 247 5.69 -10.02 -14.19
N VAL A 248 5.97 -10.89 -13.22
CA VAL A 248 7.22 -10.92 -12.48
C VAL A 248 7.97 -12.21 -12.80
N PHE A 249 9.29 -12.13 -12.97
CA PHE A 249 10.12 -13.26 -13.42
C PHE A 249 9.90 -14.53 -12.61
N ASP A 250 9.90 -14.40 -11.28
CA ASP A 250 9.59 -15.49 -10.35
C ASP A 250 8.35 -15.12 -9.53
N GLN A 251 7.17 -15.29 -10.13
CA GLN A 251 5.89 -15.07 -9.45
C GLN A 251 5.32 -16.38 -8.91
N ALA A 252 4.77 -16.32 -7.69
CA ALA A 252 4.08 -17.43 -7.06
C ALA A 252 2.78 -16.96 -6.39
N PHE A 253 1.72 -17.72 -6.59
CA PHE A 253 0.45 -17.59 -5.89
C PHE A 253 0.38 -18.69 -4.83
N GLY A 254 0.25 -18.29 -3.57
CA GLY A 254 0.33 -19.18 -2.42
C GLY A 254 -1.00 -19.83 -2.07
N GLU A 255 -0.98 -20.68 -1.04
CA GLU A 255 -2.16 -21.45 -0.62
C GLU A 255 -3.30 -20.57 -0.08
N THR A 256 -2.94 -19.39 0.44
CA THR A 256 -3.90 -18.44 1.01
C THR A 256 -4.34 -17.34 0.03
N PHE A 257 -3.77 -17.36 -1.19
CA PHE A 257 -4.12 -16.42 -2.24
C PHE A 257 -5.63 -16.44 -2.55
N ASN A 258 -6.20 -15.25 -2.72
CA ASN A 258 -7.61 -15.10 -3.03
C ASN A 258 -7.86 -13.96 -4.01
N VAL A 259 -8.84 -14.15 -4.89
CA VAL A 259 -9.37 -13.09 -5.75
C VAL A 259 -10.78 -12.75 -5.28
N VAL A 260 -10.93 -11.57 -4.69
CA VAL A 260 -12.19 -11.13 -4.08
C VAL A 260 -13.29 -11.04 -5.14
N GLY A 261 -14.41 -11.74 -4.89
CA GLY A 261 -15.57 -11.74 -5.79
C GLY A 261 -15.46 -12.71 -6.98
N PHE A 262 -14.43 -13.56 -7.02
CA PHE A 262 -14.26 -14.59 -8.04
C PHE A 262 -14.40 -16.00 -7.43
N ALA A 263 -14.90 -16.95 -8.22
CA ALA A 263 -14.93 -18.36 -7.86
C ALA A 263 -13.64 -19.05 -8.32
N ASN A 264 -12.97 -19.75 -7.38
CA ASN A 264 -11.75 -20.51 -7.65
C ASN A 264 -12.06 -21.88 -8.28
N SER A 265 -11.34 -22.23 -9.34
CA SER A 265 -11.22 -23.58 -9.90
C SER A 265 -9.75 -23.93 -10.20
N GLY A 266 -8.97 -24.22 -9.16
CA GLY A 266 -7.56 -24.57 -9.28
C GLY A 266 -6.68 -23.32 -9.38
N THR A 267 -6.03 -23.12 -10.52
CA THR A 267 -5.19 -21.94 -10.80
C THR A 267 -5.96 -20.84 -11.55
N THR A 268 -7.28 -20.97 -11.66
CA THR A 268 -8.14 -20.05 -12.43
C THR A 268 -9.29 -19.54 -11.56
N TRP A 269 -9.58 -18.27 -11.70
CA TRP A 269 -10.59 -17.55 -10.95
C TRP A 269 -11.59 -16.94 -11.92
N THR A 270 -12.89 -17.11 -11.70
CA THR A 270 -13.92 -16.62 -12.61
C THR A 270 -14.98 -15.76 -11.93
N SER A 271 -15.43 -14.71 -12.62
CA SER A 271 -16.56 -13.88 -12.20
C SER A 271 -17.27 -13.33 -13.43
N GLY A 272 -18.49 -13.81 -13.70
CA GLY A 272 -19.22 -13.48 -14.93
C GLY A 272 -18.46 -13.91 -16.19
N ASN A 273 -18.09 -12.93 -17.03
CA ASN A 273 -17.30 -13.10 -18.25
C ASN A 273 -15.80 -12.89 -18.04
N TYR A 274 -15.33 -12.68 -16.80
CA TYR A 274 -13.91 -12.47 -16.50
C TYR A 274 -13.25 -13.73 -15.96
N LEU A 275 -12.01 -13.98 -16.40
CA LEU A 275 -11.14 -15.05 -15.93
C LEU A 275 -9.77 -14.49 -15.59
N PHE A 276 -9.31 -14.73 -14.37
CA PHE A 276 -7.92 -14.52 -13.95
C PHE A 276 -7.20 -15.87 -13.89
N ASP A 277 -6.03 -15.96 -14.51
CA ASP A 277 -5.18 -17.17 -14.55
C ASP A 277 -3.86 -16.89 -13.82
N GLU A 278 -3.64 -17.60 -12.71
CA GLU A 278 -2.41 -17.50 -11.90
C GLU A 278 -1.16 -17.86 -12.70
N GLY A 279 -1.26 -18.82 -13.62
CA GLY A 279 -0.13 -19.29 -14.42
C GLY A 279 0.40 -18.23 -15.39
N THR A 280 -0.45 -17.29 -15.81
CA THR A 280 -0.09 -16.20 -16.73
C THR A 280 -0.15 -14.82 -16.09
N GLY A 281 -0.67 -14.69 -14.86
CA GLY A 281 -0.91 -13.41 -14.19
C GLY A 281 -1.84 -12.48 -14.98
N THR A 282 -2.72 -13.04 -15.82
CA THR A 282 -3.54 -12.28 -16.77
C THR A 282 -5.03 -12.39 -16.42
N LEU A 283 -5.72 -11.26 -16.42
CA LEU A 283 -7.18 -11.17 -16.43
C LEU A 283 -7.65 -11.10 -17.88
N SER A 284 -8.72 -11.81 -18.24
CA SER A 284 -9.24 -11.83 -19.61
C SER A 284 -10.76 -11.91 -19.65
N VAL A 285 -11.34 -11.45 -20.77
CA VAL A 285 -12.75 -11.66 -21.06
C VAL A 285 -12.94 -12.96 -21.83
N ILE A 286 -13.64 -13.91 -21.22
CA ILE A 286 -14.01 -15.19 -21.80
C ILE A 286 -15.50 -15.23 -22.16
N PRO A 287 -15.93 -16.11 -23.08
CA PRO A 287 -17.35 -16.42 -23.24
C PRO A 287 -17.92 -16.90 -21.90
N GLU A 288 -19.19 -16.57 -21.62
CA GLU A 288 -19.84 -17.03 -20.38
C GLU A 288 -19.66 -18.55 -20.22
N PRO A 289 -19.32 -19.06 -19.04
CA PRO A 289 -19.05 -20.49 -18.83
C PRO A 289 -20.19 -21.42 -19.31
N SER A 290 -21.43 -20.94 -19.29
CA SER A 290 -22.62 -21.64 -19.81
C SER A 290 -22.62 -21.80 -21.34
N ALA A 291 -22.07 -20.83 -22.08
CA ALA A 291 -21.97 -20.88 -23.54
C ALA A 291 -21.00 -21.96 -24.02
N LEU A 292 -19.90 -22.19 -23.28
CA LEU A 292 -18.97 -23.28 -23.56
C LEU A 292 -19.64 -24.66 -23.38
N GLY A 293 -20.50 -24.79 -22.37
CA GLY A 293 -21.31 -26.00 -22.18
C GLY A 293 -22.27 -26.26 -23.36
N ILE A 294 -22.98 -25.22 -23.83
CA ILE A 294 -23.96 -25.37 -24.93
C ILE A 294 -23.30 -25.74 -26.26
N VAL A 295 -22.10 -25.24 -26.58
CA VAL A 295 -21.37 -25.63 -27.80
C VAL A 295 -20.99 -27.11 -27.77
N LEU A 296 -20.58 -27.64 -26.61
CA LEU A 296 -20.24 -29.06 -26.46
C LEU A 296 -21.48 -29.96 -26.53
N PHE A 297 -22.60 -29.58 -25.90
CA PHE A 297 -23.84 -30.35 -25.95
C PHE A 297 -24.54 -30.31 -27.32
N SER A 298 -24.51 -29.17 -28.02
CA SER A 298 -25.08 -29.03 -29.37
C SER A 298 -24.26 -29.78 -30.43
N GLY A 299 -22.92 -29.78 -30.33
CA GLY A 299 -22.05 -30.59 -31.18
C GLY A 299 -22.28 -32.10 -31.00
N MET A 300 -22.49 -32.54 -29.76
CA MET A 300 -22.76 -33.96 -29.45
C MET A 300 -24.17 -34.40 -29.89
N ALA A 301 -25.18 -33.52 -29.78
CA ALA A 301 -26.52 -33.76 -30.32
C ALA A 301 -26.49 -33.91 -31.86
N LEU A 302 -25.75 -33.05 -32.58
CA LEU A 302 -25.58 -33.14 -34.03
C LEU A 302 -24.90 -34.43 -34.49
N LEU A 303 -23.92 -34.94 -33.72
CA LEU A 303 -23.27 -36.23 -33.99
C LEU A 303 -24.22 -37.42 -33.76
N LEU A 304 -25.10 -37.33 -32.77
CA LEU A 304 -26.11 -38.37 -32.50
C LEU A 304 -27.25 -38.38 -33.54
N PHE A 305 -27.61 -37.23 -34.11
CA PHE A 305 -28.60 -37.18 -35.21
C PHE A 305 -28.02 -37.62 -36.57
N ARG A 306 -26.71 -37.46 -36.80
CA ARG A 306 -26.07 -37.92 -38.05
C ARG A 306 -25.95 -39.45 -38.15
N ARG A 307 -26.02 -40.17 -37.04
CA ARG A 307 -25.90 -41.64 -36.98
C ARG A 307 -27.21 -42.40 -37.23
N ARG A 308 -28.33 -41.70 -37.48
CA ARG A 308 -29.66 -42.30 -37.72
C ARG A 308 -30.09 -42.35 -39.20
N ARG A 309 -29.18 -42.09 -40.14
CA ARG A 309 -29.40 -42.29 -41.58
C ARG A 309 -28.29 -43.18 -42.17
N SER A 310 -28.42 -44.47 -41.96
CA SER A 310 -27.79 -45.55 -42.73
C SER A 310 -28.64 -46.80 -42.57
#